data_AF-A0A4Q5HFX5-F1
#
_entry.id   AF-A0A4Q5HFX5-F1
#
_cell.length_a   1.000
_cell.length_b   1.000
_cell.length_c   1.000
_cell.angle_alpha   90.00
_cell.angle_beta   90.00
_cell.angle_gamma   90.00
#
_symmetry.space_group_name_H-M   'P 1'
#
loop_
_entity.id
_entity.type
_entity.pdbx_description
1 polymer ?
#
loop_
_entity_poly.entity_id
_entity_poly.type
_entity_poly.pdbx_seq_one_letter_code
_entity_poly.pdbx_strand_id
1 'polypeptide(L)' 'MQIILLSGGSGKRLWPLSNNTRSKQFIKLLTAPDGSKESMVQRVVRQLRETGICDS' A
#
# COMPACT_ATOMS: atom_id res chain seq x y z
N MET A 1 -1.03 -18.58 7.78
CA MET A 1 -2.32 -17.87 7.57
C MET A 1 -2.40 -17.43 6.12
N GLN A 2 -3.59 -17.36 5.52
CA GLN A 2 -3.78 -16.83 4.16
C GLN A 2 -4.43 -15.45 4.23
N ILE A 3 -3.88 -14.46 3.50
CA ILE A 3 -4.38 -13.08 3.48
C ILE A 3 -4.68 -12.70 2.04
N ILE A 4 -5.87 -12.14 1.81
CA ILE A 4 -6.30 -11.63 0.51
C ILE A 4 -6.41 -10.10 0.59
N LEU A 5 -5.58 -9.39 -0.19
CA LEU A 5 -5.64 -7.94 -0.30
C LEU A 5 -6.42 -7.52 -1.56
N LEU A 6 -7.63 -7.01 -1.35
CA LEU A 6 -8.44 -6.45 -2.43
C LEU A 6 -7.94 -5.05 -2.80
N SER A 7 -7.15 -4.99 -3.87
CA SER A 7 -6.50 -3.76 -4.34
C SER A 7 -6.96 -3.31 -5.73
N GLY A 8 -8.13 -3.77 -6.17
CA GLY A 8 -8.73 -3.42 -7.46
C GLY A 8 -9.26 -1.97 -7.50
N GLY A 9 -8.94 -1.22 -8.55
CA GLY A 9 -9.49 0.11 -8.79
C GLY A 9 -8.82 0.88 -9.92
N SER A 10 -9.61 1.64 -10.69
CA SER A 10 -9.25 2.21 -12.00
C SER A 10 -8.25 3.39 -12.03
N GLY A 11 -7.53 3.72 -10.96
CA GLY A 11 -6.61 4.88 -11.01
C GLY A 11 -7.24 6.29 -11.01
N LYS A 12 -8.47 6.47 -11.52
CA LYS A 12 -9.04 7.77 -11.94
C LYS A 12 -9.00 8.92 -10.91
N ARG A 13 -9.35 8.68 -9.65
CA ARG A 13 -9.37 9.71 -8.58
C ARG A 13 -8.00 10.27 -8.19
N LEU A 14 -6.92 9.56 -8.50
CA LEU A 14 -5.55 9.97 -8.19
C LEU A 14 -4.79 10.41 -9.43
N TRP A 15 -5.47 10.60 -10.57
CA TRP A 15 -4.82 11.18 -11.73
C TRP A 15 -4.35 12.61 -11.41
N PRO A 16 -3.12 13.02 -11.79
CA PRO A 16 -2.17 12.33 -12.69
C PRO A 16 -1.18 11.38 -11.97
N LEU A 17 -1.23 11.29 -10.65
CA LEU A 17 -0.31 10.47 -9.85
C LEU A 17 -0.49 8.97 -10.10
N SER A 18 -1.71 8.53 -10.42
CA SER A 18 -2.02 7.16 -10.85
C SER A 18 -2.50 7.12 -12.30
N ASN A 19 -2.08 6.09 -13.03
CA ASN A 19 -2.48 5.81 -14.41
C ASN A 19 -2.32 4.30 -14.70
N ASN A 20 -2.50 3.91 -15.98
CA ASN A 20 -2.42 2.50 -16.40
C ASN A 20 -1.03 1.88 -16.21
N THR A 21 0.05 2.69 -16.20
CA THR A 21 1.41 2.21 -15.95
C THR A 21 1.82 2.32 -14.48
N ARG A 22 1.16 3.17 -13.69
CA ARG A 22 1.42 3.43 -12.28
C ARG A 22 0.17 3.26 -11.43
N SER A 23 0.02 2.08 -10.85
CA SER A 23 -1.14 1.75 -10.03
C SER A 23 -1.15 2.47 -8.68
N LYS A 24 -2.36 2.83 -8.21
CA LYS A 24 -2.59 3.64 -7.00
C LYS A 24 -1.90 3.09 -5.74
N GLN A 25 -1.94 1.78 -5.57
CA GLN A 25 -1.51 1.09 -4.36
C GLN A 25 -0.01 1.18 -4.11
N PHE A 26 0.78 1.52 -5.15
CA PHE A 26 2.23 1.67 -5.09
C PHE A 26 2.71 3.12 -4.98
N ILE A 27 1.80 4.11 -4.98
CA ILE A 27 2.19 5.52 -4.86
C ILE A 27 2.51 5.83 -3.40
N LYS A 28 3.73 6.33 -3.15
CA LYS A 28 4.22 6.72 -1.83
C LYS A 28 3.70 8.11 -1.43
N LEU A 29 2.45 8.18 -0.97
CA LEU A 29 1.83 9.44 -0.52
C LEU A 29 1.70 9.54 1.00
N LEU A 30 1.62 8.40 1.67
CA LEU A 30 1.28 8.34 3.08
C LEU A 30 2.52 8.57 3.91
N THR A 31 2.40 9.34 4.98
CA THR A 31 3.50 9.52 5.95
C THR A 31 3.53 8.32 6.90
N ALA A 32 4.68 7.67 6.99
CA ALA A 32 4.97 6.58 7.92
C ALA A 32 5.34 7.14 9.32
N PRO A 33 5.37 6.29 10.37
CA PRO A 33 5.71 6.73 11.73
C PRO A 33 7.11 7.37 11.86
N ASP A 34 8.05 6.96 11.01
CA ASP A 34 9.40 7.52 10.92
C ASP A 34 9.48 8.83 10.11
N GLY A 35 8.33 9.35 9.65
CA GLY A 35 8.23 10.54 8.81
C GLY A 35 8.49 10.31 7.33
N SER A 36 8.91 9.10 6.92
CA SER A 36 9.13 8.75 5.51
C SER A 36 7.82 8.61 4.74
N LYS A 37 7.90 8.51 3.41
CA LYS A 37 6.74 8.26 2.55
C LYS A 37 6.62 6.78 2.22
N GLU A 38 5.45 6.20 2.49
CA GLU A 38 5.10 4.83 2.16
C GLU A 38 3.85 4.76 1.28
N SER A 39 3.76 3.69 0.49
CA SER A 39 2.58 3.35 -0.29
C SER A 39 1.57 2.55 0.54
N MET A 40 0.34 2.43 0.04
CA MET A 40 -0.69 1.61 0.70
C MET A 40 -0.25 0.17 0.91
N VAL A 41 0.41 -0.45 -0.08
CA VAL A 41 0.91 -1.83 0.06
C VAL A 41 1.97 -1.92 1.14
N GLN A 42 2.93 -0.99 1.15
CA GLN A 42 3.99 -0.97 2.17
C GLN A 42 3.42 -0.81 3.58
N ARG A 43 2.42 0.07 3.75
CA ARG A 43 1.70 0.26 5.02
C ARG A 43 1.06 -1.02 5.52
N VAL A 44 0.31 -1.71 4.65
CA VAL A 44 -0.36 -2.97 5.02
C VAL A 44 0.66 -4.03 5.41
N VAL A 45 1.74 -4.20 4.63
CA VAL A 45 2.81 -5.15 4.95
C VAL A 45 3.48 -4.82 6.28
N ARG A 46 3.77 -3.54 6.56
CA ARG A 46 4.34 -3.11 7.85
C ARG A 46 3.41 -3.48 9.01
N GLN A 47 2.12 -3.14 8.90
CA GLN A 47 1.12 -3.44 9.93
C GLN A 47 0.95 -4.95 10.16
N LEU A 48 0.99 -5.76 9.10
CA LEU A 48 0.92 -7.22 9.21
C LEU A 48 2.16 -7.84 9.87
N ARG A 49 3.34 -7.23 9.69
CA ARG A 49 4.56 -7.62 10.43
C ARG A 49 4.46 -7.25 11.90
N GLU A 50 3.93 -6.07 12.21
CA GLU A 50 3.74 -5.61 13.60
C GLU A 50 2.77 -6.52 14.40
N THR A 51 1.84 -7.20 13.73
CA THR A 51 0.94 -8.17 14.38
C THR A 51 1.54 -9.58 14.52
N GLY A 52 2.77 -9.82 14.05
CA GLY A 52 3.44 -11.13 14.08
C GLY A 52 2.85 -12.17 13.12
N ILE A 53 1.94 -11.77 12.24
CA ILE A 53 1.25 -12.68 11.30
C ILE A 53 2.18 -13.12 10.15
N CYS A 54 3.24 -12.34 9.87
CA CYS A 54 4.17 -12.59 8.77
C CYS A 54 5.41 -13.42 9.15
N ASP A 55 5.61 -13.75 10.43
CA ASP A 55 6.82 -14.44 10.92
C ASP A 55 6.61 -15.96 11.08
N SER A 56 5.60 -16.52 10.41
CA SER A 56 5.24 -17.95 10.42
C SER A 56 5.73 -18.70 9.17
#